data_AF-A0A7C2CJX1-F1
#
_entry.id   AF-A0A7C2CJX1-F1
#
_cell.length_a   1.000
_cell.length_b   1.000
_cell.length_c   1.000
_cell.angle_alpha   90.00
_cell.angle_beta   90.00
_cell.angle_gamma   90.00
#
_symmetry.space_group_name_H-M   'P 1'
#
loop_
_entity.id
_entity.type
_entity.pdbx_description
1 polymer ?
#
loop_
_entity_poly.entity_id
_entity_poly.type
_entity_poly.pdbx_seq_one_letter_code
_entity_poly.pdbx_strand_id
1 'polypeptide(L)'
;MKFRYSCISRRSFLSWLGGGWFAAFITSLVYPLFKVVIPPYREPDEVSLPLTELSDLQSNSVKYFAWGIKPGIIKKNDDGSLVAFLGVCTHLDCNVQYLPEKRKFFCACHEGWYDENGINISGPPPRPLRRLFIYPEGDQLLIRREEKA
;
A
#
# COMPACT_ATOMS: atom_id res chain seq x y z
N MET A 1 17.32 43.77 -42.04
CA MET A 1 18.54 43.26 -41.37
C MET A 1 18.69 41.76 -41.62
N LYS A 2 19.67 41.34 -42.44
CA LYS A 2 20.10 39.94 -42.57
C LYS A 2 21.41 39.81 -41.79
N PHE A 3 21.38 39.12 -40.65
CA PHE A 3 22.60 38.79 -39.91
C PHE A 3 23.43 37.82 -40.75
N ARG A 4 24.62 38.24 -41.19
CA ARG A 4 25.46 37.54 -42.17
C ARG A 4 26.12 36.26 -41.65
N TYR A 5 26.04 35.97 -40.34
CA TYR A 5 26.73 34.86 -39.68
C TYR A 5 25.82 34.04 -38.75
N SER A 6 24.52 33.96 -39.03
CA SER A 6 23.61 33.12 -38.22
C SER A 6 23.55 31.71 -38.80
N CYS A 7 24.11 30.73 -38.08
CA CYS A 7 23.99 29.30 -38.43
C CYS A 7 22.54 28.79 -38.35
N ILE A 8 21.60 29.58 -37.80
CA ILE A 8 20.19 29.26 -37.66
C ILE A 8 19.35 30.26 -38.47
N SER A 9 18.43 29.75 -39.28
CA SER A 9 17.49 30.59 -40.02
C SER A 9 16.40 31.16 -39.09
N ARG A 10 15.91 32.38 -39.35
CA ARG A 10 14.85 33.03 -38.54
C ARG A 10 13.58 32.18 -38.46
N ARG A 11 13.23 31.49 -39.55
CA ARG A 11 12.10 30.56 -39.59
C ARG A 11 12.35 29.35 -38.68
N SER A 12 13.54 28.75 -38.76
CA SER A 12 13.92 27.64 -37.89
C SER A 12 13.89 28.05 -36.42
N PHE A 13 14.41 29.22 -36.08
CA PHE A 13 14.38 29.74 -34.70
C PHE A 13 12.94 29.88 -34.17
N LEU A 14 12.07 30.54 -34.93
CA LEU A 14 10.68 30.75 -34.52
C LEU A 14 9.88 29.43 -34.47
N SER A 15 10.14 28.49 -35.37
CA SER A 15 9.51 27.17 -35.35
C SER A 15 9.92 26.35 -34.13
N TRP A 16 11.19 26.38 -33.73
CA TRP A 16 11.65 25.72 -32.50
C TRP A 16 11.08 26.36 -31.24
N LEU A 17 11.04 27.69 -31.18
CA LEU A 17 10.47 28.41 -30.06
C LEU A 17 8.97 28.13 -29.91
N GLY A 18 8.21 28.18 -31.01
CA GLY A 18 6.78 27.88 -31.02
C GLY A 18 6.49 26.41 -30.71
N GLY A 19 7.26 25.49 -31.29
CA GLY A 19 7.13 24.06 -31.01
C GLY A 19 7.47 23.71 -29.57
N GLY A 20 8.52 24.30 -29.01
CA GLY A 20 8.90 24.13 -27.60
C GLY A 20 7.83 24.66 -26.64
N TRP A 21 7.27 25.84 -26.91
CA TRP A 21 6.15 26.39 -26.13
C TRP A 21 4.91 25.51 -26.19
N PHE A 22 4.55 25.02 -27.38
CA PHE A 22 3.41 24.14 -27.55
C PHE A 22 3.61 22.80 -26.80
N ALA A 23 4.80 22.20 -26.88
CA ALA A 23 5.13 20.99 -26.14
C ALA A 23 5.07 21.19 -24.61
N ALA A 24 5.58 22.33 -24.12
CA ALA A 24 5.49 22.67 -22.70
C ALA A 24 4.04 22.86 -22.24
N PHE A 25 3.21 23.50 -23.06
CA PHE A 25 1.78 23.68 -22.78
C PHE A 25 1.04 22.33 -22.72
N ILE A 26 1.24 21.47 -23.71
CA ILE A 26 0.66 20.11 -23.71
C ILE A 26 1.12 19.32 -22.47
N THR A 27 2.41 19.38 -22.13
CA THR A 27 2.95 18.70 -20.94
C THR A 27 2.29 19.21 -19.65
N SER A 28 2.08 20.52 -19.54
CA SER A 28 1.40 21.12 -18.39
C SER A 28 -0.06 20.66 -18.23
N LEU A 29 -0.78 20.45 -19.34
CA LEU A 29 -2.14 19.93 -19.32
C LEU A 29 -2.21 18.43 -19.07
N VAL A 30 -1.26 17.68 -19.61
CA VAL A 30 -1.24 16.21 -19.54
C VAL A 30 -0.72 15.71 -18.19
N TYR A 31 0.24 16.41 -17.57
CA TYR A 31 0.81 16.06 -16.27
C TYR A 31 -0.22 15.85 -15.14
N PRO A 32 -1.19 16.75 -14.89
CA PRO A 32 -2.19 16.54 -13.84
C PRO A 32 -3.09 15.35 -14.15
N LEU A 33 -3.40 15.07 -15.42
CA LEU A 33 -4.17 13.89 -15.80
C LEU A 33 -3.42 12.59 -15.46
N PHE A 34 -2.12 12.53 -15.73
CA PHE A 34 -1.28 11.40 -15.32
C PHE A 34 -1.23 11.24 -13.79
N LYS A 35 -1.20 12.35 -13.04
CA LYS A 35 -1.22 12.33 -11.57
C LYS A 35 -2.57 11.87 -10.98
N VAL A 36 -3.66 12.02 -11.70
CA VAL A 36 -4.97 11.48 -11.30
C VAL A 36 -5.05 9.98 -11.59
N VAL A 37 -4.52 9.53 -12.73
CA VAL A 37 -4.55 8.11 -13.12
C VAL A 37 -3.63 7.25 -12.24
N ILE A 38 -2.48 7.79 -11.82
CA ILE A 38 -1.58 7.10 -10.90
C ILE A 38 -2.01 7.48 -9.48
N PRO A 39 -2.68 6.58 -8.73
CA PRO A 39 -3.27 6.94 -7.45
C PRO A 39 -2.18 7.43 -6.49
N PRO A 40 -2.32 8.62 -5.88
CA PRO A 40 -1.37 9.16 -4.91
C PRO A 40 -1.57 8.55 -3.52
N TYR A 41 -2.23 7.38 -3.40
CA TYR A 41 -2.49 6.78 -2.11
C TYR A 41 -1.16 6.35 -1.47
N ARG A 42 -0.78 7.09 -0.44
CA ARG A 42 0.35 6.75 0.41
C ARG A 42 -0.20 6.00 1.61
N GLU A 43 0.25 4.75 1.77
CA GLU A 43 -0.03 3.99 2.99
C GLU A 43 0.52 4.76 4.21
N PRO A 44 -0.20 4.77 5.35
CA PRO A 44 0.28 5.42 6.56
C PRO A 44 1.61 4.80 6.98
N ASP A 45 2.48 5.61 7.58
CA ASP A 45 3.75 5.12 8.12
C ASP A 45 3.54 4.49 9.51
N GLU A 46 2.54 4.98 10.26
CA GLU A 46 2.17 4.50 11.60
C GLU A 46 0.65 4.62 11.85
N VAL A 47 0.09 3.69 12.62
CA VAL A 47 -1.25 3.74 13.21
C VAL A 47 -1.16 3.32 14.68
N SER A 48 -1.75 4.08 15.60
CA SER A 48 -1.83 3.71 17.01
C SER A 48 -3.20 3.14 17.36
N LEU A 49 -3.20 2.09 18.19
CA LEU A 49 -4.41 1.50 18.77
C LEU A 49 -4.29 1.42 20.29
N PRO A 50 -5.35 1.70 21.05
CA PRO A 50 -5.32 1.53 22.51
C PRO A 50 -5.18 0.05 22.89
N LEU A 51 -4.28 -0.26 23.84
CA LEU A 51 -4.04 -1.64 24.29
C LEU A 51 -5.24 -2.24 25.03
N THR A 52 -6.11 -1.42 25.59
CA THR A 52 -7.36 -1.84 26.24
C THR A 52 -8.24 -2.65 25.28
N GLU A 53 -8.38 -2.20 24.02
CA GLU A 53 -9.15 -2.92 22.99
C GLU A 53 -8.54 -4.26 22.60
N LEU A 54 -7.24 -4.44 22.80
CA LEU A 54 -6.50 -5.67 22.47
C LEU A 54 -6.40 -6.63 23.65
N SER A 55 -6.55 -6.11 24.87
CA SER A 55 -6.51 -6.90 26.10
C SER A 55 -7.71 -7.84 26.20
N ASP A 56 -8.87 -7.35 25.76
CA ASP A 56 -10.13 -8.12 25.71
C ASP A 56 -10.17 -9.15 24.57
N LEU A 57 -9.16 -9.16 23.70
CA LEU A 57 -9.10 -10.12 22.60
C LEU A 57 -8.90 -11.55 23.12
N GLN A 58 -9.75 -12.46 22.66
CA GLN A 58 -9.61 -13.88 22.97
C GLN A 58 -8.39 -14.47 22.24
N SER A 59 -7.80 -15.53 22.80
CA SER A 59 -6.76 -16.29 22.10
C SER A 59 -7.29 -16.85 20.76
N ASN A 60 -6.43 -16.94 19.76
CA ASN A 60 -6.78 -17.39 18.40
C ASN A 60 -7.89 -16.54 17.73
N SER A 61 -7.98 -15.25 18.08
CA SER A 61 -8.94 -14.33 17.47
C SER A 61 -8.23 -13.12 16.86
N VAL A 62 -8.98 -12.35 16.06
CA VAL A 62 -8.45 -11.21 15.34
C VAL A 62 -9.27 -9.95 15.59
N LYS A 63 -8.59 -8.80 15.58
CA LYS A 63 -9.17 -7.46 15.51
C LYS A 63 -8.81 -6.83 14.18
N TYR A 64 -9.80 -6.27 13.50
CA TYR A 64 -9.58 -5.47 12.31
C TYR A 64 -9.42 -4.00 12.69
N PHE A 65 -8.56 -3.29 11.98
CA PHE A 65 -8.34 -1.86 12.13
C PHE A 65 -8.09 -1.20 10.77
N ALA A 66 -8.15 0.13 10.71
CA ALA A 66 -7.91 0.88 9.47
C ALA A 66 -6.41 1.10 9.25
N TRP A 67 -5.87 0.62 8.13
CA TRP A 67 -4.53 0.95 7.62
C TRP A 67 -4.69 1.89 6.41
N GLY A 68 -5.04 3.14 6.70
CA GLY A 68 -5.58 4.08 5.71
C GLY A 68 -6.85 3.52 5.08
N ILE A 69 -6.86 3.27 3.76
CA ILE A 69 -8.02 2.68 3.07
C ILE A 69 -8.03 1.14 3.07
N LYS A 70 -6.93 0.51 3.48
CA LYS A 70 -6.78 -0.96 3.50
C LYS A 70 -7.08 -1.49 4.90
N PRO A 71 -7.63 -2.71 5.03
CA PRO A 71 -7.80 -3.32 6.34
C PRO A 71 -6.45 -3.79 6.90
N GLY A 72 -6.19 -3.46 8.16
CA GLY A 72 -5.18 -4.10 8.98
C GLY A 72 -5.81 -5.18 9.87
N ILE A 73 -5.04 -6.19 10.24
CA ILE A 73 -5.46 -7.28 11.11
C ILE A 73 -4.43 -7.45 12.23
N ILE A 74 -4.87 -7.43 13.48
CA ILE A 74 -4.10 -7.92 14.62
C ILE A 74 -4.65 -9.28 15.02
N LYS A 75 -3.79 -10.28 15.12
CA LYS A 75 -4.10 -11.61 15.64
C LYS A 75 -3.44 -11.77 17.00
N LYS A 76 -4.19 -12.30 17.98
CA LYS A 76 -3.63 -12.80 19.23
C LYS A 76 -3.42 -14.30 19.13
N ASN A 77 -2.16 -14.70 19.29
CA ASN A 77 -1.76 -16.10 19.34
C ASN A 77 -2.13 -16.73 20.68
N ASP A 78 -2.08 -18.06 20.75
CA ASP A 78 -2.42 -18.81 21.98
C ASP A 78 -1.45 -18.55 23.13
N ASP A 79 -0.19 -18.24 22.81
CA ASP A 79 0.84 -17.84 23.76
C ASP A 79 0.65 -16.39 24.27
N GLY A 80 -0.39 -15.70 23.80
CA GLY A 80 -0.67 -14.30 24.13
C GLY A 80 0.11 -13.29 23.30
N SER A 81 1.01 -13.73 22.42
CA SER A 81 1.73 -12.82 21.53
C SER A 81 0.79 -12.20 20.49
N LEU A 82 1.05 -10.94 20.15
CA LEU A 82 0.32 -10.23 19.12
C LEU A 82 1.14 -10.23 17.83
N VAL A 83 0.46 -10.44 16.70
CA VAL A 83 1.04 -10.29 15.37
C VAL A 83 0.11 -9.46 14.51
N ALA A 84 0.67 -8.58 13.68
CA ALA A 84 -0.09 -7.71 12.81
C ALA A 84 0.20 -7.99 11.33
N PHE A 85 -0.85 -7.93 10.52
CA PHE A 85 -0.80 -8.14 9.07
C PHE A 85 -1.60 -7.06 8.36
N LEU A 86 -1.19 -6.73 7.14
CA LEU A 86 -2.07 -6.09 6.18
C LEU A 86 -3.08 -7.14 5.69
N GLY A 87 -4.37 -6.91 5.94
CA GLY A 87 -5.48 -7.81 5.61
C GLY A 87 -5.84 -7.85 4.13
N VAL A 88 -4.84 -7.77 3.26
CA VAL A 88 -5.00 -7.66 1.80
C VAL A 88 -4.31 -8.83 1.12
N CYS A 89 -5.07 -9.54 0.29
CA CYS A 89 -4.64 -10.71 -0.44
C CYS A 89 -3.55 -10.33 -1.44
N THR A 90 -2.49 -11.11 -1.48
CA THR A 90 -1.32 -10.81 -2.30
C THR A 90 -1.49 -11.18 -3.77
N HIS A 91 -2.64 -11.75 -4.14
CA HIS A 91 -3.03 -12.01 -5.52
C HIS A 91 -3.49 -10.71 -6.22
N LEU A 92 -4.66 -10.18 -5.85
CA LEU A 92 -5.31 -9.02 -6.49
C LEU A 92 -6.04 -8.12 -5.49
N ASP A 93 -5.45 -7.91 -4.31
CA ASP A 93 -5.88 -6.93 -3.30
C ASP A 93 -7.31 -7.11 -2.71
N CYS A 94 -7.90 -8.31 -2.79
CA CYS A 94 -9.11 -8.63 -2.03
C CYS A 94 -8.85 -8.66 -0.51
N ASN A 95 -9.87 -8.32 0.29
CA ASN A 95 -9.77 -8.45 1.75
C ASN A 95 -9.69 -9.92 2.17
N VAL A 96 -8.80 -10.21 3.12
CA VAL A 96 -8.60 -11.56 3.66
C VAL A 96 -9.29 -11.66 5.01
N GLN A 97 -9.95 -12.79 5.26
CA GLN A 97 -10.63 -13.08 6.52
C GLN A 97 -9.86 -14.13 7.30
N TYR A 98 -9.68 -13.94 8.61
CA TYR A 98 -9.20 -15.01 9.49
C TYR A 98 -10.35 -15.94 9.88
N LEU A 99 -10.11 -17.25 9.79
CA LEU A 99 -11.03 -18.31 10.18
C LEU A 99 -10.46 -19.04 11.41
N PRO A 100 -10.92 -18.71 12.65
CA PRO A 100 -10.39 -19.29 13.89
C PRO A 100 -10.45 -20.81 13.92
N GLU A 101 -11.55 -21.39 13.43
CA GLU A 101 -11.78 -22.85 13.38
C GLU A 101 -10.74 -23.59 12.54
N LYS A 102 -10.19 -22.92 11.52
CA LYS A 102 -9.18 -23.49 10.62
C LYS A 102 -7.77 -23.00 10.93
N ARG A 103 -7.63 -22.03 11.83
CA ARG A 103 -6.39 -21.31 12.16
C ARG A 103 -5.68 -20.80 10.90
N LYS A 104 -6.45 -20.21 9.98
CA LYS A 104 -6.00 -19.83 8.63
C LYS A 104 -6.64 -18.54 8.19
N PHE A 105 -5.96 -17.81 7.30
CA PHE A 105 -6.58 -16.73 6.55
C PHE A 105 -7.09 -17.24 5.20
N PHE A 106 -8.25 -16.75 4.80
CA PHE A 106 -8.93 -17.14 3.58
C PHE A 106 -9.35 -15.92 2.76
N CYS A 107 -9.12 -16.00 1.45
CA CYS A 107 -9.56 -15.02 0.46
C CYS A 107 -10.56 -15.68 -0.50
N ALA A 108 -11.84 -15.29 -0.39
CA ALA A 108 -12.93 -15.89 -1.16
C ALA A 108 -12.88 -15.61 -2.68
N CYS A 109 -12.16 -14.56 -3.13
CA CYS A 109 -12.16 -14.17 -4.54
C CYS A 109 -11.68 -15.26 -5.51
N HIS A 110 -10.64 -16.00 -5.14
CA HIS A 110 -10.03 -17.06 -5.95
C HIS A 110 -9.47 -18.19 -5.06
N GLU A 111 -10.14 -18.45 -3.93
CA GLU A 111 -9.79 -19.52 -2.99
C GLU A 111 -8.35 -19.49 -2.47
N GLY A 112 -7.84 -18.28 -2.16
CA GLY A 112 -6.49 -18.12 -1.61
C GLY A 112 -6.44 -18.47 -0.13
N TRP A 113 -5.41 -19.22 0.28
CA TRP A 113 -5.20 -19.64 1.67
C TRP A 113 -3.84 -19.23 2.20
N TYR A 114 -3.85 -18.76 3.45
CA TYR A 114 -2.66 -18.51 4.24
C TYR A 114 -2.75 -19.25 5.57
N ASP A 115 -1.61 -19.68 6.10
CA ASP A 115 -1.52 -20.23 7.45
C ASP A 115 -1.73 -19.15 8.52
N GLU A 116 -1.69 -19.54 9.79
CA GLU A 116 -1.88 -18.63 10.91
C GLU A 116 -0.78 -17.55 11.05
N ASN A 117 0.34 -17.73 10.35
CA ASN A 117 1.50 -16.85 10.29
C ASN A 117 1.48 -15.96 9.04
N GLY A 118 0.42 -16.04 8.23
CA GLY A 118 0.23 -15.29 7.00
C GLY A 118 1.02 -15.84 5.81
N ILE A 119 1.64 -17.02 5.92
CA ILE A 119 2.37 -17.66 4.82
C ILE A 119 1.34 -18.25 3.85
N ASN A 120 1.50 -17.96 2.55
CA ASN A 120 0.64 -18.53 1.51
C ASN A 120 0.87 -20.04 1.42
N ILE A 121 -0.21 -20.82 1.53
CA ILE A 121 -0.15 -22.29 1.57
C ILE A 121 -0.96 -22.96 0.47
N SER A 122 -1.92 -22.25 -0.13
CA SER A 122 -2.72 -22.77 -1.24
C SER A 122 -3.42 -21.63 -2.00
N GLY A 123 -3.87 -21.95 -3.21
CA GLY A 123 -4.52 -21.02 -4.13
C GLY A 123 -3.51 -20.16 -4.91
N PRO A 124 -4.01 -19.15 -5.64
CA PRO A 124 -3.17 -18.27 -6.47
C PRO A 124 -2.26 -17.28 -5.73
N PRO A 125 -2.41 -16.93 -4.43
CA PRO A 125 -1.51 -15.98 -3.78
C PRO A 125 -0.02 -16.33 -3.94
N PRO A 126 0.79 -15.47 -4.57
CA PRO A 126 2.18 -15.80 -4.90
C PRO A 126 3.16 -15.59 -3.74
N ARG A 127 2.73 -14.90 -2.67
CA ARG A 127 3.60 -14.51 -1.55
C ARG A 127 2.81 -14.41 -0.23
N PRO A 128 3.50 -14.45 0.94
CA PRO A 128 2.87 -14.25 2.25
C PRO A 128 2.17 -12.90 2.39
N LEU A 129 1.19 -12.84 3.29
CA LEU A 129 0.60 -11.59 3.76
C LEU A 129 1.71 -10.67 4.29
N ARG A 130 1.57 -9.37 4.02
CA ARG A 130 2.53 -8.38 4.50
C ARG A 130 2.38 -8.27 6.02
N ARG A 131 3.46 -8.51 6.75
CA ARG A 131 3.53 -8.26 8.19
C ARG A 131 3.65 -6.77 8.47
N LEU A 132 3.00 -6.33 9.54
CA LEU A 132 3.16 -5.00 10.11
C LEU A 132 3.90 -5.15 11.43
N PHE A 133 4.73 -4.16 11.76
CA PHE A 133 5.52 -4.18 12.98
C PHE A 133 4.73 -3.56 14.11
N ILE A 134 4.80 -4.17 15.29
CA ILE A 134 4.10 -3.69 16.47
C ILE A 134 5.12 -3.25 17.53
N TYR A 135 4.88 -2.10 18.13
CA TYR A 135 5.69 -1.54 19.21
C TYR A 135 4.76 -1.12 20.34
N PRO A 136 4.83 -1.76 21.51
CA PRO A 136 4.08 -1.30 22.67
C PRO A 136 4.70 0.01 23.19
N GLU A 137 3.90 1.07 23.29
CA GLU A 137 4.30 2.36 23.84
C GLU A 137 3.26 2.83 24.88
N GLY A 138 3.59 2.63 26.16
CA GLY A 138 2.68 2.95 27.25
C GLY A 138 1.37 2.16 27.18
N ASP A 139 0.25 2.87 27.01
CA ASP A 139 -1.10 2.30 26.87
C ASP A 139 -1.55 2.15 25.40
N GLN A 140 -0.63 2.38 24.45
CA GLN A 140 -0.89 2.26 23.02
C GLN A 140 -0.02 1.18 22.39
N LEU A 141 -0.56 0.53 21.36
CA LEU A 141 0.19 -0.31 20.44
C LEU A 141 0.38 0.48 19.15
N LEU A 142 1.63 0.85 18.86
CA LEU A 142 2.00 1.43 17.58
C LEU A 142 2.18 0.34 16.55
N ILE A 143 1.59 0.54 15.38
CA ILE A 143 1.70 -0.36 14.24
C ILE A 143 2.38 0.40 13.12
N ARG A 144 3.53 -0.09 12.64
CA ARG A 144 4.34 0.56 11.61
C ARG A 144 4.47 -0.29 10.37
N ARG A 145 4.70 0.38 9.23
CA ARG A 145 5.17 -0.28 8.02
C ARG A 145 6.58 -0.82 8.26
N GLU A 146 6.89 -1.99 7.71
CA GLU A 146 8.26 -2.47 7.60
C GLU A 146 9.14 -1.39 6.96
N GLU A 147 10.13 -0.88 7.69
CA GLU A 147 11.20 -0.10 7.08
C GLU A 147 12.01 -1.06 6.21
N LYS A 148 11.92 -0.87 4.89
CA LYS A 148 12.93 -1.43 4.00
C LYS A 148 14.26 -0.79 4.39
N ALA A 149 15.12 -1.55 5.06
CA ALA A 149 16.53 -1.24 5.20
C ALA A 149 17.21 -1.08 3.83
#